data_AF-A0A9W9KLS0-F1
#
_entry.id   AF-A0A9W9KLS0-F1
#
_cell.length_a   1.000
_cell.length_b   1.000
_cell.length_c   1.000
_cell.angle_alpha   90.00
_cell.angle_beta   90.00
_cell.angle_gamma   90.00
#
_symmetry.space_group_name_H-M   'P 1'
#
loop_
_entity.id
_entity.type
_entity.pdbx_description
1 polymer ?
#
loop_
_entity_poly.entity_id
_entity_poly.type
_entity_poly.pdbx_seq_one_letter_code
_entity_poly.pdbx_strand_id
1 'polypeptide(L)'
;MKASILTQALGLLLSLGLIVEAKASSAKKYSRTEACKPHQPFHPLPISQARTKTCHVASHGNGADDSKNILSALHKCNNGGKVVFDEDKTYTVGTALDMTFLKHVDLEVLGTIKFTNDTDYWQTNAFKQIYQNATTFFQLGGEDVNLYGGGTLDGNGQVWYDLYAEDALILRPILVGVIGLHGGTIGPLKLRYSPQWYHFVANSSNVLFEGIDISGYSSSKNTAKNTDGWDLYRSSNIVIQDSIINNGDDCVSFKPNSTEIIVQNLHCNGSHGISVGSLGQYPGEVDIVENLLIYNISMFNASDGARIKVWPGVSSALSTDLQGGGGSGSVKNVTYDTMTIDNVDYAIEVTQCYGQKNLTLCNQYPSKLTIADVLFTNIKGTTSGKYDPDVGTIVCSSETVCSNIEATNIDVSSPDGDDEFVCTNVDEVMEDQAAVCSMLKSM
;
A
#
# COMPACT_ATOMS: atom_id res chain seq x y z
N MET A 1 33.62 -18.44 -96.23
CA MET A 1 32.96 -19.62 -95.63
C MET A 1 33.01 -19.47 -94.11
N LYS A 2 31.89 -19.73 -93.44
CA LYS A 2 31.68 -19.56 -91.99
C LYS A 2 32.76 -20.26 -91.14
N ALA A 3 33.20 -19.63 -90.05
CA ALA A 3 33.31 -20.27 -88.74
C ALA A 3 33.59 -19.25 -87.61
N SER A 4 32.82 -19.42 -86.54
CA SER A 4 32.80 -18.77 -85.22
C SER A 4 34.10 -18.89 -84.43
N ILE A 5 34.47 -17.85 -83.65
CA ILE A 5 35.09 -18.00 -82.31
C ILE A 5 34.52 -16.95 -81.36
N LEU A 6 34.13 -17.43 -80.18
CA LEU A 6 33.43 -16.78 -79.09
C LEU A 6 34.42 -16.15 -78.07
N THR A 7 34.00 -14.99 -77.58
CA THR A 7 34.29 -14.20 -76.36
C THR A 7 35.29 -14.71 -75.31
N GLN A 8 36.09 -13.78 -74.77
CA GLN A 8 36.35 -13.61 -73.32
C GLN A 8 36.72 -12.14 -73.03
N ALA A 9 35.92 -11.45 -72.20
CA ALA A 9 36.26 -10.14 -71.64
C ALA A 9 36.28 -10.26 -70.11
N LEU A 10 37.41 -9.88 -69.53
CA LEU A 10 37.71 -9.90 -68.10
C LEU A 10 36.91 -8.80 -67.38
N GLY A 11 36.02 -9.18 -66.46
CA GLY A 11 35.36 -8.25 -65.55
C GLY A 11 36.17 -8.05 -64.28
N LEU A 12 36.64 -6.82 -64.03
CA LEU A 12 37.23 -6.41 -62.76
C LEU A 12 36.09 -6.04 -61.80
N LEU A 13 35.85 -6.85 -60.77
CA LEU A 13 34.91 -6.55 -59.68
C LEU A 13 35.64 -5.78 -58.58
N LEU A 14 35.36 -4.47 -58.45
CA LEU A 14 35.66 -3.71 -57.24
C LEU A 14 34.64 -4.09 -56.15
N SER A 15 35.11 -4.78 -55.11
CA SER A 15 34.33 -5.00 -53.89
C SER A 15 34.36 -3.74 -53.03
N LEU A 16 33.31 -2.91 -53.08
CA LEU A 16 33.01 -1.96 -52.01
C LEU A 16 32.50 -2.76 -50.80
N GLY A 17 33.32 -2.88 -49.76
CA GLY A 17 32.89 -3.37 -48.47
C GLY A 17 31.91 -2.38 -47.84
N LEU A 18 30.63 -2.71 -47.82
CA LEU A 18 29.65 -2.08 -46.96
C LEU A 18 29.95 -2.53 -45.52
N ILE A 19 30.56 -1.65 -44.74
CA ILE A 19 30.57 -1.80 -43.28
C ILE A 19 29.13 -1.50 -42.84
N VAL A 20 28.37 -2.55 -42.57
CA VAL A 20 27.11 -2.45 -41.84
C VAL A 20 27.47 -2.21 -40.38
N GLU A 21 27.40 -0.96 -39.93
CA GLU A 21 27.34 -0.67 -38.51
C GLU A 21 26.08 -1.33 -37.95
N ALA A 22 26.26 -2.41 -37.18
CA ALA A 22 25.21 -2.99 -36.39
C ALA A 22 24.74 -1.93 -35.39
N LYS A 23 23.57 -1.32 -35.65
CA LYS A 23 22.83 -0.58 -34.61
C LYS A 23 22.61 -1.57 -33.46
N ALA A 24 23.33 -1.39 -32.37
CA ALA A 24 22.98 -2.01 -31.11
C ALA A 24 21.51 -1.69 -30.84
N SER A 25 20.66 -2.72 -30.85
CA SER A 25 19.28 -2.62 -30.41
C SER A 25 19.31 -2.06 -28.99
N SER A 26 18.98 -0.78 -28.81
CA SER A 26 18.79 -0.20 -27.49
C SER A 26 17.74 -1.06 -26.79
N ALA A 27 18.13 -1.78 -25.73
CA ALA A 27 17.20 -2.60 -24.96
C ALA A 27 15.96 -1.77 -24.63
N LYS A 28 14.77 -2.33 -24.84
CA LYS A 28 13.51 -1.64 -24.55
C LYS A 28 13.50 -1.27 -23.06
N LYS A 29 13.43 0.03 -22.78
CA LYS A 29 13.41 0.60 -21.43
C LYS A 29 11.96 0.91 -21.07
N TYR A 30 11.55 0.54 -19.86
CA TYR A 30 10.23 0.85 -19.33
C TYR A 30 10.38 1.95 -18.27
N SER A 31 9.79 3.11 -18.55
CA SER A 31 9.75 4.22 -17.59
C SER A 31 8.61 4.00 -16.61
N ARG A 32 8.95 3.80 -15.33
CA ARG A 32 7.96 3.70 -14.26
C ARG A 32 7.29 5.04 -13.98
N THR A 33 8.05 6.14 -14.06
CA THR A 33 7.54 7.49 -13.86
C THR A 33 6.48 7.88 -14.88
N GLU A 34 6.66 7.51 -16.15
CA GLU A 34 5.67 7.85 -17.19
C GLU A 34 4.32 7.18 -16.98
N ALA A 35 4.28 6.02 -16.30
CA ALA A 35 3.05 5.33 -15.92
C ALA A 35 2.30 6.03 -14.78
N CYS A 36 2.99 6.81 -13.95
CA CYS A 36 2.36 7.51 -12.83
C CYS A 36 1.46 8.65 -13.34
N LYS A 37 0.16 8.57 -13.07
CA LYS A 37 -0.82 9.58 -13.49
C LYS A 37 -1.99 9.69 -12.50
N PRO A 38 -2.63 10.87 -12.37
CA PRO A 38 -2.27 12.13 -13.04
C PRO A 38 -1.01 12.79 -12.44
N HIS A 39 -0.71 12.56 -11.16
CA HIS A 39 0.47 13.12 -10.51
C HIS A 39 1.71 12.25 -10.71
N GLN A 40 2.84 12.93 -10.90
CA GLN A 40 4.15 12.31 -10.98
C GLN A 40 4.71 12.08 -9.57
N PRO A 41 5.53 11.02 -9.36
CA PRO A 41 6.19 10.78 -8.08
C PRO A 41 7.06 11.97 -7.66
N PHE A 42 7.31 12.08 -6.35
CA PHE A 42 8.18 13.12 -5.78
C PHE A 42 9.58 13.11 -6.41
N HIS A 43 10.12 11.92 -6.66
CA HIS A 43 11.35 11.73 -7.44
C HIS A 43 11.11 10.74 -8.59
N PRO A 44 11.79 10.90 -9.73
CA PRO A 44 11.73 9.92 -10.82
C PRO A 44 12.06 8.51 -10.33
N LEU A 45 11.20 7.55 -10.68
CA LEU A 45 11.37 6.14 -10.37
C LEU A 45 12.44 5.55 -11.31
N PRO A 46 13.32 4.66 -10.81
CA PRO A 46 14.33 4.01 -11.64
C PRO A 46 13.72 3.29 -12.85
N ILE A 47 14.42 3.35 -13.99
CA ILE A 47 14.00 2.67 -15.22
C ILE A 47 14.17 1.16 -15.06
N SER A 48 13.18 0.37 -15.51
CA SER A 48 13.32 -1.08 -15.62
C SER A 48 13.86 -1.49 -16.99
N GLN A 49 14.86 -2.37 -17.01
CA GLN A 49 15.42 -2.92 -18.26
C GLN A 49 14.63 -4.15 -18.71
N ALA A 50 14.43 -4.30 -20.03
CA ALA A 50 13.85 -5.51 -20.58
C ALA A 50 14.63 -6.77 -20.17
N ARG A 51 13.89 -7.81 -19.78
CA ARG A 51 14.45 -9.12 -19.40
C ARG A 51 14.82 -9.93 -20.65
N THR A 52 15.89 -10.72 -20.57
CA THR A 52 16.48 -11.44 -21.72
C THR A 52 16.31 -12.95 -21.64
N LYS A 53 15.67 -13.46 -20.58
CA LYS A 53 15.57 -14.88 -20.26
C LYS A 53 14.22 -15.16 -19.62
N THR A 54 13.64 -16.33 -19.88
CA THR A 54 12.38 -16.77 -19.26
C THR A 54 12.53 -18.13 -18.59
N CYS A 55 11.96 -18.28 -17.39
CA CYS A 55 11.84 -19.53 -16.65
C CYS A 55 10.37 -19.72 -16.26
N HIS A 56 9.77 -20.85 -16.62
CA HIS A 56 8.45 -21.20 -16.13
C HIS A 56 8.60 -21.96 -14.81
N VAL A 57 7.77 -21.61 -13.83
CA VAL A 57 7.70 -22.34 -12.57
C VAL A 57 7.01 -23.68 -12.82
N ALA A 58 7.64 -24.77 -12.40
CA ALA A 58 7.00 -26.07 -12.37
C ALA A 58 5.95 -26.10 -11.24
N SER A 59 4.72 -26.50 -11.57
CA SER A 59 3.64 -26.73 -10.59
C SER A 59 3.44 -28.23 -10.46
N HIS A 60 3.22 -28.72 -9.23
CA HIS A 60 2.76 -30.08 -8.99
C HIS A 60 1.30 -30.28 -9.39
N GLY A 61 0.47 -29.22 -9.35
CA GLY A 61 -0.93 -29.22 -9.80
C GLY A 61 -1.88 -30.09 -8.96
N ASN A 62 -1.43 -30.62 -7.82
CA ASN A 62 -2.18 -31.57 -6.98
C ASN A 62 -2.23 -31.15 -5.50
N GLY A 63 -1.90 -29.89 -5.20
CA GLY A 63 -1.86 -29.37 -3.83
C GLY A 63 -0.54 -29.59 -3.09
N ALA A 64 0.44 -30.30 -3.67
CA ALA A 64 1.78 -30.41 -3.09
C ALA A 64 2.54 -29.08 -3.14
N ASP A 65 3.42 -28.86 -2.14
CA ASP A 65 4.16 -27.61 -1.99
C ASP A 65 5.13 -27.34 -3.17
N ASP A 66 4.90 -26.23 -3.85
CA ASP A 66 5.65 -25.71 -5.00
C ASP A 66 6.78 -24.74 -4.60
N SER A 67 6.92 -24.40 -3.31
CA SER A 67 7.88 -23.40 -2.82
C SER A 67 9.31 -23.60 -3.33
N LYS A 68 9.78 -24.86 -3.38
CA LYS A 68 11.11 -25.20 -3.91
C LYS A 68 11.22 -24.96 -5.42
N ASN A 69 10.16 -25.23 -6.18
CA ASN A 69 10.13 -24.98 -7.62
C ASN A 69 10.16 -23.48 -7.92
N ILE A 70 9.45 -22.69 -7.11
CA ILE A 70 9.44 -21.22 -7.19
C ILE A 70 10.85 -20.67 -6.96
N LEU A 71 11.50 -21.02 -5.84
CA LEU A 71 12.87 -20.57 -5.55
C LEU A 71 13.87 -21.02 -6.61
N SER A 72 13.74 -22.26 -7.12
CA SER A 72 14.62 -22.76 -8.18
C SER A 72 14.50 -21.93 -9.46
N ALA A 73 13.28 -21.61 -9.89
CA ALA A 73 13.03 -20.77 -11.06
C ALA A 73 13.56 -19.34 -10.85
N LEU A 74 13.37 -18.77 -9.66
CA LEU A 74 13.89 -17.46 -9.28
C LEU A 74 15.41 -17.43 -9.32
N HIS A 75 16.10 -18.35 -8.65
CA HIS A 75 17.57 -18.42 -8.71
C HIS A 75 18.08 -18.59 -10.14
N LYS A 76 17.40 -19.40 -10.94
CA LYS A 76 17.77 -19.60 -12.34
C LYS A 76 17.61 -18.30 -13.14
N CYS A 77 16.50 -17.57 -12.99
CA CYS A 77 16.17 -16.40 -13.81
C CYS A 77 16.49 -15.05 -13.17
N ASN A 78 17.07 -15.02 -11.97
CA ASN A 78 17.56 -13.78 -11.38
C ASN A 78 18.63 -13.12 -12.26
N ASN A 79 18.86 -11.81 -12.08
CA ASN A 79 19.83 -11.01 -12.82
C ASN A 79 19.51 -10.88 -14.33
N GLY A 80 18.32 -10.38 -14.64
CA GLY A 80 17.92 -10.02 -16.01
C GLY A 80 16.90 -10.95 -16.65
N GLY A 81 16.30 -11.87 -15.90
CA GLY A 81 15.29 -12.80 -16.42
C GLY A 81 13.87 -12.50 -15.96
N LYS A 82 12.96 -13.36 -16.41
CA LYS A 82 11.53 -13.37 -16.15
C LYS A 82 11.14 -14.76 -15.65
N VAL A 83 10.40 -14.82 -14.56
CA VAL A 83 9.81 -16.04 -13.99
C VAL A 83 8.30 -16.00 -14.22
N VAL A 84 7.76 -17.02 -14.89
CA VAL A 84 6.35 -17.07 -15.27
C VAL A 84 5.62 -18.12 -14.46
N PHE A 85 4.48 -17.73 -13.89
CA PHE A 85 3.49 -18.61 -13.29
C PHE A 85 2.32 -18.73 -14.27
N ASP A 86 2.14 -19.89 -14.90
CA ASP A 86 1.25 -20.05 -16.07
C ASP A 86 -0.24 -19.93 -15.71
N GLU A 87 -1.05 -19.40 -16.63
CA GLU A 87 -2.48 -19.02 -16.44
C GLU A 87 -3.36 -20.16 -15.90
N ASP A 88 -3.21 -21.37 -16.43
CA ASP A 88 -4.03 -22.53 -16.05
C ASP A 88 -3.48 -23.32 -14.85
N LYS A 89 -2.55 -22.74 -14.08
CA LYS A 89 -1.89 -23.43 -12.96
C LYS A 89 -2.16 -22.78 -11.62
N THR A 90 -2.30 -23.65 -10.61
CA THR A 90 -2.24 -23.28 -9.20
C THR A 90 -0.90 -23.73 -8.64
N TYR A 91 -0.22 -22.81 -7.96
CA TYR A 91 1.04 -23.03 -7.27
C TYR A 91 0.77 -23.01 -5.77
N THR A 92 0.89 -24.15 -5.10
CA THR A 92 0.64 -24.23 -3.65
C THR A 92 1.90 -23.83 -2.90
N VAL A 93 1.84 -22.83 -2.04
CA VAL A 93 2.96 -22.37 -1.21
C VAL A 93 2.72 -22.83 0.23
N GLY A 94 3.46 -23.86 0.64
CA GLY A 94 3.45 -24.40 2.00
C GLY A 94 4.71 -24.11 2.81
N THR A 95 5.69 -23.44 2.22
CA THR A 95 6.95 -23.06 2.89
C THR A 95 7.17 -21.56 2.75
N ALA A 96 7.64 -20.91 3.81
CA ALA A 96 7.97 -19.48 3.77
C ALA A 96 9.06 -19.17 2.73
N LEU A 97 8.85 -18.13 1.92
CA LEU A 97 9.74 -17.77 0.81
C LEU A 97 10.50 -16.46 1.07
N ASP A 98 11.82 -16.55 1.25
CA ASP A 98 12.71 -15.38 1.25
C ASP A 98 13.14 -15.09 -0.20
N MET A 99 12.65 -13.98 -0.75
CA MET A 99 12.94 -13.48 -2.08
C MET A 99 13.58 -12.08 -2.02
N THR A 100 14.32 -11.78 -0.95
CA THR A 100 15.02 -10.50 -0.79
C THR A 100 16.31 -10.39 -1.60
N PHE A 101 16.80 -11.52 -2.15
CA PHE A 101 18.02 -11.60 -2.97
C PHE A 101 17.84 -11.20 -4.45
N LEU A 102 16.62 -10.81 -4.85
CA LEU A 102 16.29 -10.62 -6.26
C LEU A 102 16.92 -9.36 -6.84
N LYS A 103 17.25 -9.42 -8.13
CA LYS A 103 17.88 -8.32 -8.87
C LYS A 103 17.53 -8.39 -10.35
N HIS A 104 16.99 -7.29 -10.89
CA HIS A 104 16.62 -7.15 -12.30
C HIS A 104 15.75 -8.30 -12.81
N VAL A 105 14.64 -8.60 -12.14
CA VAL A 105 13.82 -9.78 -12.46
C VAL A 105 12.34 -9.41 -12.56
N ASP A 106 11.64 -10.07 -13.48
CA ASP A 106 10.19 -10.03 -13.56
C ASP A 106 9.59 -11.32 -13.00
N LEU A 107 8.58 -11.21 -12.16
CA LEU A 107 7.70 -12.29 -11.75
C LEU A 107 6.34 -12.05 -12.41
N GLU A 108 6.05 -12.78 -13.48
CA GLU A 108 4.82 -12.68 -14.24
C GLU A 108 3.84 -13.78 -13.78
N VAL A 109 2.92 -13.39 -12.91
CA VAL A 109 1.86 -14.23 -12.35
C VAL A 109 0.62 -14.15 -13.23
N LEU A 110 0.40 -15.16 -14.06
CA LEU A 110 -0.82 -15.32 -14.86
C LEU A 110 -1.81 -16.27 -14.14
N GLY A 111 -1.30 -17.30 -13.48
CA GLY A 111 -2.08 -18.28 -12.72
C GLY A 111 -2.42 -17.87 -11.29
N THR A 112 -2.56 -18.86 -10.41
CA THR A 112 -2.85 -18.65 -8.99
C THR A 112 -1.70 -19.12 -8.10
N ILE A 113 -1.23 -18.27 -7.20
CA ILE A 113 -0.37 -18.65 -6.07
C ILE A 113 -1.27 -18.75 -4.84
N LYS A 114 -1.33 -19.93 -4.21
CA LYS A 114 -2.21 -20.18 -3.06
C LYS A 114 -1.42 -20.67 -1.85
N PHE A 115 -1.57 -19.98 -0.72
CA PHE A 115 -0.92 -20.37 0.53
C PHE A 115 -1.68 -21.50 1.25
N THR A 116 -0.95 -22.42 1.88
CA THR A 116 -1.55 -23.48 2.68
C THR A 116 -2.22 -22.91 3.93
N ASN A 117 -3.25 -23.59 4.42
CA ASN A 117 -3.90 -23.30 5.70
C ASN A 117 -3.26 -24.04 6.88
N ASP A 118 -1.99 -24.45 6.76
CA ASP A 118 -1.25 -25.12 7.86
C ASP A 118 -0.82 -24.07 8.89
N THR A 119 -1.76 -23.72 9.77
CA THR A 119 -1.57 -22.64 10.73
C THR A 119 -0.44 -22.95 11.72
N ASP A 120 -0.23 -24.21 12.08
CA ASP A 120 0.84 -24.65 12.98
C ASP A 120 2.22 -24.42 12.34
N TYR A 121 2.37 -24.76 11.06
CA TYR A 121 3.58 -24.44 10.31
C TYR A 121 3.82 -22.94 10.27
N TRP A 122 2.80 -22.15 9.91
CA TRP A 122 2.94 -20.71 9.73
C TRP A 122 3.18 -19.95 11.04
N GLN A 123 2.61 -20.38 12.17
CA GLN A 123 2.95 -19.83 13.50
C GLN A 123 4.45 -19.94 13.80
N THR A 124 5.09 -21.01 13.31
CA THR A 124 6.51 -21.29 13.58
C THR A 124 7.44 -20.67 12.55
N ASN A 125 7.03 -20.64 11.26
CA ASN A 125 7.94 -20.42 10.14
C ASN A 125 7.67 -19.15 9.33
N ALA A 126 6.56 -18.45 9.54
CA ALA A 126 6.35 -17.15 8.89
C ALA A 126 7.42 -16.14 9.30
N PHE A 127 7.75 -15.19 8.41
CA PHE A 127 8.80 -14.22 8.70
C PHE A 127 8.30 -13.18 9.69
N LYS A 128 8.87 -13.17 10.90
CA LYS A 128 8.58 -12.17 11.93
C LYS A 128 9.14 -10.82 11.55
N GLN A 129 8.30 -9.80 11.63
CA GLN A 129 8.66 -8.39 11.45
C GLN A 129 8.81 -7.73 12.82
N ILE A 130 9.71 -6.75 12.89
CA ILE A 130 9.95 -5.99 14.12
C ILE A 130 8.73 -5.14 14.47
N TYR A 131 8.07 -4.56 13.46
CA TYR A 131 6.93 -3.69 13.67
C TYR A 131 5.67 -4.48 13.99
N GLN A 132 5.03 -4.17 15.12
CA GLN A 132 3.75 -4.73 15.58
C GLN A 132 3.67 -6.26 15.61
N ASN A 133 4.81 -6.96 15.78
CA ASN A 133 4.90 -8.41 15.71
C ASN A 133 4.27 -9.02 14.45
N ALA A 134 4.20 -8.23 13.37
CA ALA A 134 3.61 -8.68 12.11
C ALA A 134 4.38 -9.89 11.58
N THR A 135 3.71 -10.75 10.82
CA THR A 135 4.35 -11.86 10.12
C THR A 135 3.99 -11.81 8.64
N THR A 136 4.80 -12.36 7.76
CA THR A 136 4.53 -12.40 6.30
C THR A 136 4.73 -13.82 5.76
N PHE A 137 3.91 -14.25 4.80
CA PHE A 137 4.11 -15.55 4.12
C PHE A 137 5.42 -15.59 3.33
N PHE A 138 5.72 -14.51 2.62
CA PHE A 138 6.95 -14.33 1.87
C PHE A 138 7.47 -12.90 1.99
N GLN A 139 8.74 -12.71 1.63
CA GLN A 139 9.39 -11.41 1.57
C GLN A 139 9.94 -11.19 0.16
N LEU A 140 9.37 -10.24 -0.57
CA LEU A 140 9.86 -9.76 -1.86
C LEU A 140 10.74 -8.53 -1.63
N GLY A 141 11.99 -8.58 -2.06
CA GLY A 141 12.95 -7.48 -1.89
C GLY A 141 13.96 -7.43 -3.01
N GLY A 142 14.99 -6.59 -2.84
CA GLY A 142 16.11 -6.48 -3.76
C GLY A 142 16.04 -5.26 -4.67
N GLU A 143 16.53 -5.36 -5.91
CA GLU A 143 16.71 -4.20 -6.81
C GLU A 143 16.07 -4.42 -8.17
N ASP A 144 15.24 -3.49 -8.65
CA ASP A 144 14.57 -3.57 -9.96
C ASP A 144 13.79 -4.89 -10.14
N VAL A 145 12.86 -5.15 -9.21
CA VAL A 145 12.03 -6.35 -9.18
C VAL A 145 10.59 -5.98 -9.51
N ASN A 146 9.99 -6.68 -10.48
CA ASN A 146 8.61 -6.48 -10.88
C ASN A 146 7.77 -7.72 -10.57
N LEU A 147 6.55 -7.56 -10.08
CA LEU A 147 5.59 -8.62 -9.80
C LEU A 147 4.23 -8.24 -10.40
N TYR A 148 3.81 -8.87 -11.49
CA TYR A 148 2.63 -8.46 -12.28
C TYR A 148 2.01 -9.65 -13.00
N GLY A 149 0.95 -9.45 -13.78
CA GLY A 149 0.45 -10.44 -14.75
C GLY A 149 -1.06 -10.68 -14.70
N GLY A 150 -1.77 -10.05 -13.76
CA GLY A 150 -3.23 -10.16 -13.61
C GLY A 150 -3.72 -11.44 -12.94
N GLY A 151 -2.80 -12.36 -12.61
CA GLY A 151 -3.06 -13.56 -11.83
C GLY A 151 -3.37 -13.29 -10.36
N THR A 152 -3.57 -14.36 -9.60
CA THR A 152 -4.12 -14.31 -8.23
C THR A 152 -3.11 -14.74 -7.18
N LEU A 153 -3.03 -14.00 -6.07
CA LEU A 153 -2.43 -14.46 -4.81
C LEU A 153 -3.57 -14.68 -3.79
N ASP A 154 -3.74 -15.91 -3.32
CA ASP A 154 -4.79 -16.34 -2.39
C ASP A 154 -4.16 -16.74 -1.04
N GLY A 155 -4.42 -15.93 -0.01
CA GLY A 155 -3.92 -16.10 1.35
C GLY A 155 -4.63 -17.18 2.17
N ASN A 156 -5.73 -17.74 1.66
CA ASN A 156 -6.49 -18.80 2.34
C ASN A 156 -6.95 -18.40 3.76
N GLY A 157 -7.42 -17.15 3.88
CA GLY A 157 -7.62 -16.43 5.15
C GLY A 157 -8.68 -16.98 6.11
N GLN A 158 -9.65 -17.79 5.66
CA GLN A 158 -10.81 -18.15 6.49
C GLN A 158 -10.42 -18.79 7.83
N VAL A 159 -9.48 -19.75 7.81
CA VAL A 159 -9.00 -20.41 9.03
C VAL A 159 -8.44 -19.40 10.05
N TRP A 160 -7.80 -18.35 9.54
CA TRP A 160 -7.17 -17.31 10.35
C TRP A 160 -8.19 -16.36 10.97
N TYR A 161 -9.28 -16.07 10.25
CA TYR A 161 -10.37 -15.25 10.79
C TYR A 161 -11.06 -15.95 11.96
N ASP A 162 -11.27 -17.26 11.83
CA ASP A 162 -11.87 -18.06 12.90
C ASP A 162 -10.93 -18.20 14.10
N LEU A 163 -9.63 -18.46 13.86
CA LEU A 163 -8.64 -18.56 14.94
C LEU A 163 -8.43 -17.24 15.68
N TYR A 164 -8.37 -16.09 14.99
CA TYR A 164 -8.21 -14.80 15.65
C TYR A 164 -9.42 -14.40 16.49
N ALA A 165 -10.62 -14.84 16.11
CA ALA A 165 -11.81 -14.67 16.93
C ALA A 165 -11.78 -15.50 18.22
N GLU A 166 -11.02 -16.61 18.25
CA GLU A 166 -10.79 -17.44 19.43
C GLU A 166 -9.62 -16.94 20.29
N ASP A 167 -8.53 -16.51 19.65
CA ASP A 167 -7.33 -15.97 20.28
C ASP A 167 -6.79 -14.74 19.52
N ALA A 168 -7.03 -13.55 20.07
CA ALA A 168 -6.56 -12.30 19.48
C ALA A 168 -5.03 -12.13 19.48
N LEU A 169 -4.27 -13.04 20.12
CA LEU A 169 -2.80 -13.03 20.10
C LEU A 169 -2.22 -13.91 19.00
N ILE A 170 -3.04 -14.63 18.22
CA ILE A 170 -2.54 -15.45 17.11
C ILE A 170 -1.94 -14.57 16.02
N LEU A 171 -0.71 -14.87 15.62
CA LEU A 171 -0.02 -14.11 14.56
C LEU A 171 -0.52 -14.57 13.20
N ARG A 172 -0.99 -13.66 12.36
CA ARG A 172 -1.53 -14.01 11.03
C ARG A 172 -0.56 -13.51 9.96
N PRO A 173 -0.12 -14.37 9.01
CA PRO A 173 0.78 -13.92 7.96
C PRO A 173 0.10 -12.96 6.99
N ILE A 174 0.73 -11.82 6.78
CA ILE A 174 0.41 -10.84 5.75
C ILE A 174 0.69 -11.44 4.38
N LEU A 175 -0.21 -11.18 3.42
CA LEU A 175 -0.19 -11.82 2.11
C LEU A 175 1.08 -11.49 1.33
N VAL A 176 1.42 -10.20 1.18
CA VAL A 176 2.57 -9.73 0.42
C VAL A 176 3.47 -8.88 1.31
N GLY A 177 4.60 -9.46 1.75
CA GLY A 177 5.68 -8.70 2.37
C GLY A 177 6.60 -8.11 1.32
N VAL A 178 6.68 -6.79 1.20
CA VAL A 178 7.65 -6.07 0.35
C VAL A 178 8.73 -5.49 1.26
N ILE A 179 9.87 -6.17 1.35
CA ILE A 179 10.90 -5.92 2.37
C ILE A 179 12.22 -5.58 1.71
N GLY A 180 12.69 -4.34 1.84
CA GLY A 180 13.97 -3.93 1.26
C GLY A 180 13.97 -3.92 -0.27
N LEU A 181 12.86 -3.51 -0.91
CA LEU A 181 12.77 -3.38 -2.35
C LEU A 181 13.17 -1.97 -2.81
N HIS A 182 14.10 -1.88 -3.75
CA HIS A 182 14.57 -0.64 -4.34
C HIS A 182 14.34 -0.63 -5.86
N GLY A 183 13.33 0.11 -6.29
CA GLY A 183 12.89 0.10 -7.69
C GLY A 183 12.05 -1.13 -8.01
N GLY A 184 10.76 -0.94 -8.28
CA GLY A 184 9.89 -2.06 -8.65
C GLY A 184 8.52 -1.61 -9.14
N THR A 185 7.85 -2.52 -9.84
CA THR A 185 6.44 -2.35 -10.23
C THR A 185 5.67 -3.58 -9.77
N ILE A 186 4.62 -3.36 -8.98
CA ILE A 186 3.76 -4.42 -8.45
C ILE A 186 2.33 -4.19 -8.96
N GLY A 187 1.81 -5.16 -9.68
CA GLY A 187 0.50 -5.10 -10.32
C GLY A 187 0.55 -4.94 -11.86
N PRO A 188 -0.57 -5.22 -12.55
CA PRO A 188 -1.86 -5.60 -12.00
C PRO A 188 -1.88 -7.03 -11.43
N LEU A 189 -2.60 -7.25 -10.32
CA LEU A 189 -2.75 -8.52 -9.61
C LEU A 189 -4.08 -8.58 -8.85
N LYS A 190 -4.59 -9.79 -8.64
CA LYS A 190 -5.73 -10.06 -7.75
C LYS A 190 -5.22 -10.61 -6.43
N LEU A 191 -5.53 -9.93 -5.33
CA LEU A 191 -5.20 -10.38 -3.99
C LEU A 191 -6.47 -10.82 -3.27
N ARG A 192 -6.45 -12.05 -2.74
CA ARG A 192 -7.64 -12.69 -2.21
C ARG A 192 -7.41 -13.25 -0.81
N TYR A 193 -8.39 -13.03 0.06
CA TYR A 193 -8.50 -13.67 1.38
C TYR A 193 -7.19 -13.62 2.19
N SER A 194 -6.59 -12.44 2.35
CA SER A 194 -5.43 -12.30 3.22
C SER A 194 -5.80 -12.63 4.67
N PRO A 195 -4.97 -13.39 5.43
CA PRO A 195 -5.17 -13.62 6.86
C PRO A 195 -5.20 -12.33 7.70
N GLN A 196 -4.43 -11.33 7.27
CA GLN A 196 -4.28 -10.01 7.89
C GLN A 196 -4.13 -8.96 6.78
N TRP A 197 -3.18 -8.03 6.87
CA TRP A 197 -2.92 -7.01 5.86
C TRP A 197 -2.62 -7.66 4.51
N TYR A 198 -2.98 -7.00 3.41
CA TYR A 198 -2.65 -7.44 2.06
C TYR A 198 -1.20 -7.12 1.72
N HIS A 199 -0.71 -5.93 2.05
CA HIS A 199 0.68 -5.54 1.87
C HIS A 199 1.30 -5.00 3.15
N PHE A 200 2.52 -5.45 3.43
CA PHE A 200 3.43 -4.75 4.33
C PHE A 200 4.66 -4.32 3.56
N VAL A 201 4.84 -3.01 3.40
CA VAL A 201 5.94 -2.41 2.63
C VAL A 201 6.92 -1.79 3.61
N ALA A 202 8.04 -2.47 3.82
CA ALA A 202 9.04 -2.10 4.82
C ALA A 202 10.40 -1.82 4.19
N ASN A 203 11.06 -0.76 4.65
CA ASN A 203 12.43 -0.41 4.26
C ASN A 203 12.62 -0.34 2.74
N SER A 204 11.59 0.08 2.01
CA SER A 204 11.54 0.02 0.55
C SER A 204 11.49 1.41 -0.06
N SER A 205 11.96 1.54 -1.30
CA SER A 205 11.91 2.81 -2.00
C SER A 205 11.73 2.69 -3.50
N ASN A 206 11.12 3.72 -4.10
CA ASN A 206 10.93 3.82 -5.54
C ASN A 206 10.06 2.69 -6.13
N VAL A 207 8.94 2.39 -5.49
CA VAL A 207 8.03 1.31 -5.91
C VAL A 207 6.73 1.91 -6.45
N LEU A 208 6.29 1.41 -7.59
CA LEU A 208 4.97 1.67 -8.17
C LEU A 208 4.07 0.47 -7.91
N PHE A 209 2.93 0.71 -7.26
CA PHE A 209 1.79 -0.21 -7.22
C PHE A 209 0.71 0.31 -8.17
N GLU A 210 0.26 -0.53 -9.11
CA GLU A 210 -0.73 -0.13 -10.12
C GLU A 210 -1.65 -1.30 -10.48
N GLY A 211 -2.96 -1.06 -10.55
CA GLY A 211 -3.91 -2.09 -11.02
C GLY A 211 -4.12 -3.25 -10.05
N ILE A 212 -4.03 -2.99 -8.74
CA ILE A 212 -4.28 -4.00 -7.72
C ILE A 212 -5.78 -4.13 -7.46
N ASP A 213 -6.26 -5.36 -7.40
CA ASP A 213 -7.63 -5.72 -7.03
C ASP A 213 -7.57 -6.52 -5.73
N ILE A 214 -8.06 -5.95 -4.63
CA ILE A 214 -8.16 -6.58 -3.31
C ILE A 214 -9.61 -6.97 -3.04
N SER A 215 -9.82 -8.23 -2.65
CA SER A 215 -11.13 -8.71 -2.20
C SER A 215 -11.00 -9.91 -1.26
N GLY A 216 -11.67 -9.85 -0.12
CA GLY A 216 -11.81 -10.98 0.80
C GLY A 216 -13.03 -10.81 1.68
N TYR A 217 -13.68 -11.91 2.02
CA TYR A 217 -14.80 -11.93 2.95
C TYR A 217 -14.72 -13.20 3.79
N SER A 218 -15.31 -13.14 4.98
CA SER A 218 -15.48 -14.32 5.81
C SER A 218 -16.71 -15.09 5.36
N SER A 219 -16.60 -16.41 5.28
CA SER A 219 -17.73 -17.34 5.11
C SER A 219 -18.36 -17.76 6.45
N SER A 220 -17.82 -17.29 7.58
CA SER A 220 -18.34 -17.55 8.92
C SER A 220 -18.90 -16.27 9.56
N LYS A 221 -19.38 -16.36 10.80
CA LYS A 221 -19.79 -15.19 11.59
C LYS A 221 -18.61 -14.31 12.02
N ASN A 222 -17.37 -14.80 11.92
CA ASN A 222 -16.18 -14.12 12.40
C ASN A 222 -15.66 -13.20 11.29
N THR A 223 -15.59 -11.89 11.55
CA THR A 223 -15.15 -10.90 10.58
C THR A 223 -13.68 -11.10 10.19
N ALA A 224 -13.34 -10.85 8.92
CA ALA A 224 -11.96 -10.74 8.44
C ALA A 224 -11.31 -9.45 8.94
N LYS A 225 -10.86 -9.44 10.20
CA LYS A 225 -10.28 -8.27 10.89
C LYS A 225 -8.88 -7.91 10.37
N ASN A 226 -8.54 -6.63 10.38
CA ASN A 226 -7.21 -6.11 10.04
C ASN A 226 -6.75 -6.54 8.64
N THR A 227 -7.63 -6.34 7.65
CA THR A 227 -7.37 -6.68 6.25
C THR A 227 -6.93 -5.44 5.46
N ASP A 228 -6.05 -4.64 6.04
CA ASP A 228 -5.51 -3.40 5.49
C ASP A 228 -4.98 -3.59 4.05
N GLY A 229 -5.18 -2.61 3.17
CA GLY A 229 -4.73 -2.69 1.79
C GLY A 229 -3.20 -2.57 1.68
N TRP A 230 -2.65 -1.49 2.24
CA TRP A 230 -1.21 -1.26 2.36
C TRP A 230 -0.85 -0.69 3.71
N ASP A 231 0.16 -1.28 4.34
CA ASP A 231 0.88 -0.68 5.47
C ASP A 231 2.30 -0.31 5.03
N LEU A 232 2.55 1.00 4.91
CA LEU A 232 3.85 1.54 4.53
C LEU A 232 4.65 1.86 5.79
N TYR A 233 5.87 1.34 5.89
CA TYR A 233 6.74 1.49 7.06
C TYR A 233 8.18 1.74 6.62
N ARG A 234 8.83 2.78 7.17
CA ARG A 234 10.24 3.11 6.85
C ARG A 234 10.53 3.13 5.34
N SER A 235 9.61 3.69 4.54
CA SER A 235 9.64 3.58 3.09
C SER A 235 9.43 4.94 2.43
N SER A 236 10.01 5.12 1.24
CA SER A 236 9.96 6.42 0.56
C SER A 236 9.83 6.37 -0.96
N ASN A 237 9.32 7.46 -1.54
CA ASN A 237 9.09 7.60 -2.98
C ASN A 237 8.25 6.44 -3.55
N ILE A 238 7.09 6.21 -2.93
CA ILE A 238 6.14 5.15 -3.31
C ILE A 238 4.95 5.78 -4.03
N VAL A 239 4.46 5.11 -5.08
CA VAL A 239 3.20 5.48 -5.74
C VAL A 239 2.26 4.28 -5.66
N ILE A 240 1.04 4.52 -5.18
CA ILE A 240 -0.07 3.55 -5.21
C ILE A 240 -1.17 4.15 -6.07
N GLN A 241 -1.55 3.47 -7.15
CA GLN A 241 -2.56 4.01 -8.05
C GLN A 241 -3.49 2.98 -8.70
N ASP A 242 -4.59 3.48 -9.24
CA ASP A 242 -5.51 2.79 -10.15
C ASP A 242 -5.92 1.40 -9.63
N SER A 243 -6.32 1.34 -8.37
CA SER A 243 -6.59 0.09 -7.66
C SER A 243 -7.97 0.06 -6.99
N ILE A 244 -8.52 -1.13 -6.82
CA ILE A 244 -9.83 -1.40 -6.22
C ILE A 244 -9.63 -2.22 -4.95
N ILE A 245 -10.17 -1.74 -3.83
CA ILE A 245 -9.96 -2.31 -2.51
C ILE A 245 -11.31 -2.60 -1.86
N ASN A 246 -11.61 -3.88 -1.69
CA ASN A 246 -12.70 -4.36 -0.85
C ASN A 246 -12.11 -5.09 0.35
N ASN A 247 -12.09 -4.42 1.50
CA ASN A 247 -11.50 -4.95 2.71
C ASN A 247 -12.33 -4.61 3.96
N GLY A 248 -11.75 -4.81 5.15
CA GLY A 248 -12.39 -4.53 6.43
C GLY A 248 -11.52 -3.71 7.40
N ASP A 249 -10.50 -3.00 6.90
CA ASP A 249 -9.65 -2.09 7.67
C ASP A 249 -9.04 -0.99 6.75
N ASP A 250 -7.99 -0.28 7.16
CA ASP A 250 -7.37 0.82 6.39
C ASP A 250 -7.19 0.49 4.89
N CYS A 251 -7.54 1.41 4.00
CA CYS A 251 -7.33 1.24 2.56
C CYS A 251 -5.83 1.41 2.26
N VAL A 252 -5.24 2.47 2.83
CA VAL A 252 -3.78 2.69 2.91
C VAL A 252 -3.47 3.23 4.31
N SER A 253 -2.40 2.74 4.92
CA SER A 253 -1.94 3.11 6.25
C SER A 253 -0.47 3.55 6.20
N PHE A 254 -0.19 4.81 6.56
CA PHE A 254 1.16 5.36 6.62
C PHE A 254 1.72 5.19 8.03
N LYS A 255 2.50 4.12 8.25
CA LYS A 255 3.17 3.82 9.52
C LYS A 255 4.48 4.62 9.64
N PRO A 256 5.19 4.54 10.78
CA PRO A 256 6.34 5.40 11.05
C PRO A 256 7.40 5.38 9.94
N ASN A 257 7.97 6.57 9.70
CA ASN A 257 9.03 6.86 8.75
C ASN A 257 8.62 6.60 7.29
N SER A 258 7.39 6.95 6.95
CA SER A 258 6.84 6.92 5.59
C SER A 258 6.86 8.32 5.00
N THR A 259 7.54 8.52 3.87
CA THR A 259 7.72 9.86 3.28
C THR A 259 7.72 9.87 1.76
N GLU A 260 7.29 10.97 1.15
CA GLU A 260 7.29 11.16 -0.31
C GLU A 260 6.39 10.13 -1.01
N ILE A 261 5.11 10.05 -0.62
CA ILE A 261 4.20 9.01 -1.11
C ILE A 261 3.00 9.64 -1.80
N ILE A 262 2.64 9.07 -2.95
CA ILE A 262 1.43 9.42 -3.68
C ILE A 262 0.47 8.25 -3.65
N VAL A 263 -0.78 8.52 -3.27
CA VAL A 263 -1.91 7.61 -3.38
C VAL A 263 -2.92 8.25 -4.31
N GLN A 264 -3.23 7.64 -5.45
CA GLN A 264 -4.12 8.26 -6.43
C GLN A 264 -5.07 7.32 -7.15
N ASN A 265 -6.28 7.79 -7.48
CA ASN A 265 -7.28 7.04 -8.25
C ASN A 265 -7.64 5.68 -7.60
N LEU A 266 -7.91 5.67 -6.29
CA LEU A 266 -8.31 4.46 -5.58
C LEU A 266 -9.82 4.41 -5.38
N HIS A 267 -10.38 3.20 -5.50
CA HIS A 267 -11.73 2.88 -5.06
C HIS A 267 -11.66 1.99 -3.82
N CYS A 268 -12.01 2.52 -2.66
CA CYS A 268 -11.96 1.83 -1.38
C CYS A 268 -13.39 1.57 -0.88
N ASN A 269 -13.68 0.35 -0.45
CA ASN A 269 -15.00 -0.07 0.03
C ASN A 269 -14.87 -0.98 1.26
N GLY A 270 -15.67 -0.71 2.30
CA GLY A 270 -15.64 -1.48 3.56
C GLY A 270 -14.51 -1.10 4.52
N SER A 271 -13.79 -0.02 4.21
CA SER A 271 -12.48 0.30 4.78
C SER A 271 -12.54 1.11 6.09
N HIS A 272 -11.39 1.39 6.70
CA HIS A 272 -11.23 2.42 7.72
C HIS A 272 -10.48 3.67 7.22
N GLY A 273 -10.57 3.94 5.91
CA GLY A 273 -10.08 5.18 5.31
C GLY A 273 -8.65 5.14 4.81
N ILE A 274 -8.18 6.28 4.31
CA ILE A 274 -6.77 6.53 4.04
C ILE A 274 -6.17 7.15 5.30
N SER A 275 -5.33 6.38 5.98
CA SER A 275 -4.93 6.65 7.37
C SER A 275 -3.46 6.98 7.50
N VAL A 276 -3.13 8.14 8.05
CA VAL A 276 -1.81 8.38 8.65
C VAL A 276 -1.80 7.77 10.05
N GLY A 277 -0.94 6.78 10.26
CA GLY A 277 -0.70 6.13 11.54
C GLY A 277 -1.32 4.74 11.73
N SER A 278 -1.44 4.24 12.96
CA SER A 278 -1.19 4.98 14.19
C SER A 278 0.28 5.32 14.40
N LEU A 279 0.56 6.53 14.89
CA LEU A 279 1.92 7.01 15.23
C LEU A 279 2.04 7.37 16.71
N GLY A 280 3.27 7.37 17.24
CA GLY A 280 3.54 7.66 18.65
C GLY A 280 3.27 6.46 19.57
N GLN A 281 3.20 5.24 19.01
CA GLN A 281 2.77 4.05 19.73
C GLN A 281 3.79 3.62 20.81
N TYR A 282 5.09 3.75 20.57
CA TYR A 282 6.11 3.19 21.46
C TYR A 282 6.95 4.30 22.13
N PRO A 283 7.03 4.32 23.48
CA PRO A 283 7.91 5.25 24.19
C PRO A 283 9.38 5.11 23.77
N GLY A 284 10.04 6.24 23.52
CA GLY A 284 11.44 6.28 23.08
C GLY A 284 11.63 6.19 21.57
N GLU A 285 10.59 5.82 20.82
CA GLU A 285 10.60 5.86 19.36
C GLU A 285 10.17 7.24 18.84
N VAL A 286 10.70 7.57 17.65
CA VAL A 286 10.39 8.79 16.91
C VAL A 286 9.75 8.38 15.59
N ASP A 287 8.47 8.71 15.43
CA ASP A 287 7.65 8.34 14.28
C ASP A 287 7.43 9.56 13.39
N ILE A 288 8.03 9.57 12.19
CA ILE A 288 7.90 10.68 11.25
C ILE A 288 7.06 10.24 10.05
N VAL A 289 6.05 11.01 9.67
CA VAL A 289 5.35 10.84 8.39
C VAL A 289 5.26 12.20 7.71
N GLU A 290 5.75 12.31 6.48
CA GLU A 290 5.72 13.60 5.79
C GLU A 290 5.66 13.51 4.26
N ASN A 291 5.28 14.60 3.61
CA ASN A 291 5.23 14.71 2.15
C ASN A 291 4.31 13.64 1.52
N LEU A 292 3.02 13.70 1.86
CA LEU A 292 2.00 12.80 1.33
C LEU A 292 1.03 13.56 0.43
N LEU A 293 0.73 12.98 -0.74
CA LEU A 293 -0.35 13.42 -1.60
C LEU A 293 -1.34 12.28 -1.80
N ILE A 294 -2.55 12.45 -1.28
CA ILE A 294 -3.68 11.54 -1.45
C ILE A 294 -4.66 12.25 -2.39
N TYR A 295 -4.84 11.72 -3.59
CA TYR A 295 -5.56 12.41 -4.67
C TYR A 295 -6.62 11.52 -5.33
N ASN A 296 -7.82 12.04 -5.60
CA ASN A 296 -8.85 11.31 -6.35
C ASN A 296 -9.18 9.94 -5.74
N ILE A 297 -9.75 9.96 -4.53
CA ILE A 297 -10.17 8.76 -3.80
C ILE A 297 -11.69 8.67 -3.80
N SER A 298 -12.22 7.49 -4.11
CA SER A 298 -13.63 7.17 -3.88
C SER A 298 -13.74 6.21 -2.70
N MET A 299 -14.41 6.62 -1.63
CA MET A 299 -14.53 5.88 -0.37
C MET A 299 -15.99 5.53 -0.10
N PHE A 300 -16.27 4.24 0.12
CA PHE A 300 -17.63 3.73 0.32
C PHE A 300 -17.73 2.83 1.55
N ASN A 301 -18.86 2.91 2.26
CA ASN A 301 -19.19 1.98 3.35
C ASN A 301 -18.03 1.83 4.36
N ALA A 302 -17.42 2.94 4.74
CA ALA A 302 -16.17 2.98 5.51
C ALA A 302 -16.38 3.70 6.83
N SER A 303 -15.53 3.44 7.83
CA SER A 303 -15.57 4.25 9.05
C SER A 303 -15.07 5.67 8.81
N ASP A 304 -14.06 5.84 7.95
CA ASP A 304 -13.41 7.13 7.74
C ASP A 304 -13.07 7.35 6.26
N GLY A 305 -13.09 8.60 5.82
CA GLY A 305 -12.56 9.04 4.54
C GLY A 305 -11.06 9.31 4.64
N ALA A 306 -10.72 10.53 5.01
CA ALA A 306 -9.35 10.97 5.30
C ALA A 306 -9.08 10.88 6.80
N ARG A 307 -7.99 10.21 7.21
CA ARG A 307 -7.73 9.96 8.63
C ARG A 307 -6.29 10.22 9.06
N ILE A 308 -6.11 10.81 10.25
CA ILE A 308 -4.82 10.92 10.96
C ILE A 308 -5.03 10.46 12.40
N LYS A 309 -4.35 9.38 12.81
CA LYS A 309 -4.49 8.77 14.13
C LYS A 309 -3.14 8.71 14.86
N VAL A 310 -3.06 9.39 15.99
CA VAL A 310 -1.84 9.53 16.80
C VAL A 310 -2.17 9.18 18.26
N TRP A 311 -1.29 8.41 18.89
CA TRP A 311 -1.45 8.03 20.30
C TRP A 311 -1.18 9.23 21.24
N PRO A 312 -1.82 9.28 22.42
CA PRO A 312 -1.56 10.30 23.43
C PRO A 312 -0.17 10.13 24.07
N GLY A 313 0.23 11.07 24.93
CA GLY A 313 1.53 11.07 25.61
C GLY A 313 1.70 10.00 26.70
N VAL A 314 0.66 9.22 26.98
CA VAL A 314 0.60 8.18 28.00
C VAL A 314 0.10 6.87 27.40
N SER A 315 0.45 5.75 28.02
CA SER A 315 -0.04 4.42 27.63
C SER A 315 -1.57 4.36 27.63
N SER A 316 -2.12 3.80 26.57
CA SER A 316 -3.54 3.54 26.35
C SER A 316 -3.74 2.22 25.61
N ALA A 317 -4.95 1.68 25.66
CA ALA A 317 -5.28 0.37 25.09
C ALA A 317 -6.57 0.43 24.28
N LEU A 318 -6.52 -0.02 23.02
CA LEU A 318 -7.69 -0.23 22.16
C LEU A 318 -8.22 -1.65 22.28
N SER A 319 -7.32 -2.61 22.36
CA SER A 319 -7.61 -4.04 22.47
C SER A 319 -6.47 -4.74 23.20
N THR A 320 -6.63 -6.05 23.41
CA THR A 320 -5.59 -6.91 24.00
C THR A 320 -4.28 -6.85 23.20
N ASP A 321 -4.38 -6.80 21.87
CA ASP A 321 -3.27 -6.84 20.91
C ASP A 321 -2.86 -5.46 20.37
N LEU A 322 -3.61 -4.38 20.64
CA LEU A 322 -3.29 -3.02 20.20
C LEU A 322 -3.28 -2.02 21.36
N GLN A 323 -2.07 -1.69 21.81
CA GLN A 323 -1.79 -0.80 22.93
C GLN A 323 -0.59 0.09 22.59
N GLY A 324 -0.53 1.29 23.19
CA GLY A 324 0.56 2.21 22.94
C GLY A 324 0.38 3.58 23.57
N GLY A 325 1.26 4.51 23.20
CA GLY A 325 1.27 5.89 23.65
C GLY A 325 2.59 6.28 24.30
N GLY A 326 2.89 7.57 24.25
CA GLY A 326 4.10 8.16 24.80
C GLY A 326 5.32 8.19 23.86
N GLY A 327 5.18 7.69 22.63
CA GLY A 327 6.12 7.95 21.53
C GLY A 327 6.06 9.40 21.04
N SER A 328 7.04 9.81 20.24
CA SER A 328 7.21 11.18 19.74
C SER A 328 7.35 11.21 18.22
N GLY A 329 7.45 12.39 17.62
CA GLY A 329 7.73 12.54 16.18
C GLY A 329 6.91 13.65 15.53
N SER A 330 6.56 13.50 14.26
CA SER A 330 5.76 14.48 13.54
C SER A 330 4.98 13.90 12.35
N VAL A 331 3.80 14.44 12.09
CA VAL A 331 3.09 14.38 10.81
C VAL A 331 3.22 15.75 10.14
N LYS A 332 3.71 15.82 8.91
CA LYS A 332 3.93 17.10 8.23
C LYS A 332 3.65 17.06 6.73
N ASN A 333 3.06 18.11 6.16
CA ASN A 333 2.89 18.26 4.70
C ASN A 333 2.10 17.07 4.11
N VAL A 334 0.83 16.97 4.53
CA VAL A 334 -0.10 15.93 4.10
C VAL A 334 -1.28 16.59 3.39
N THR A 335 -1.52 16.23 2.14
CA THR A 335 -2.67 16.74 1.38
C THR A 335 -3.61 15.60 1.03
N TYR A 336 -4.88 15.75 1.38
CA TYR A 336 -6.01 14.98 0.86
C TYR A 336 -6.79 15.87 -0.09
N ASP A 337 -6.78 15.54 -1.37
CA ASP A 337 -7.44 16.32 -2.42
C ASP A 337 -8.37 15.43 -3.25
N THR A 338 -9.55 15.96 -3.57
CA THR A 338 -10.50 15.35 -4.50
C THR A 338 -10.94 13.98 -3.98
N MET A 339 -11.73 13.98 -2.91
CA MET A 339 -12.28 12.76 -2.33
C MET A 339 -13.81 12.75 -2.50
N THR A 340 -14.35 11.64 -2.97
CA THR A 340 -15.80 11.40 -2.97
C THR A 340 -16.11 10.33 -1.93
N ILE A 341 -17.01 10.63 -1.01
CA ILE A 341 -17.46 9.72 0.03
C ILE A 341 -18.95 9.36 -0.16
N ASP A 342 -19.32 8.14 0.19
CA ASP A 342 -20.72 7.70 0.26
C ASP A 342 -20.87 6.63 1.34
N ASN A 343 -21.78 6.87 2.27
CA ASN A 343 -22.00 6.01 3.44
C ASN A 343 -20.70 5.80 4.24
N VAL A 344 -20.01 6.89 4.55
CA VAL A 344 -18.79 6.91 5.38
C VAL A 344 -19.10 7.53 6.74
N ASP A 345 -18.65 6.94 7.85
CA ASP A 345 -19.05 7.45 9.18
C ASP A 345 -18.50 8.87 9.45
N TYR A 346 -17.20 9.11 9.23
CA TYR A 346 -16.61 10.44 9.22
C TYR A 346 -15.88 10.73 7.90
N ALA A 347 -16.15 11.87 7.28
CA ALA A 347 -15.42 12.33 6.11
C ALA A 347 -13.95 12.59 6.42
N ILE A 348 -13.69 13.23 7.56
CA ILE A 348 -12.36 13.58 8.06
C ILE A 348 -12.29 13.21 9.53
N GLU A 349 -11.28 12.43 9.93
CA GLU A 349 -10.93 12.19 11.33
C GLU A 349 -9.46 12.56 11.58
N VAL A 350 -9.21 13.52 12.46
CA VAL A 350 -7.87 13.77 13.03
C VAL A 350 -7.97 13.57 14.52
N THR A 351 -7.15 12.68 15.08
CA THR A 351 -7.13 12.44 16.53
C THR A 351 -5.72 12.22 17.05
N GLN A 352 -5.37 12.93 18.13
CA GLN A 352 -4.20 12.65 18.97
C GLN A 352 -4.54 11.87 20.25
N CYS A 353 -5.78 11.39 20.35
CA CYS A 353 -6.28 10.59 21.48
C CYS A 353 -6.55 9.15 21.05
N TYR A 354 -5.82 8.64 20.06
CA TYR A 354 -6.02 7.28 19.57
C TYR A 354 -5.83 6.26 20.70
N GLY A 355 -6.85 5.43 20.90
CA GLY A 355 -6.90 4.47 21.99
C GLY A 355 -7.26 5.03 23.37
N GLN A 356 -7.56 6.33 23.50
CA GLN A 356 -7.96 6.95 24.75
C GLN A 356 -9.32 7.63 24.61
N LYS A 357 -10.38 6.95 25.06
CA LYS A 357 -11.75 7.50 25.00
C LYS A 357 -12.00 8.65 25.97
N ASN A 358 -11.21 8.79 27.03
CA ASN A 358 -11.33 9.88 27.99
C ASN A 358 -10.49 11.08 27.52
N LEU A 359 -11.13 12.06 26.88
CA LEU A 359 -10.46 13.28 26.39
C LEU A 359 -9.83 14.10 27.51
N THR A 360 -10.39 14.12 28.73
CA THR A 360 -9.76 14.79 29.88
C THR A 360 -8.40 14.16 30.19
N LEU A 361 -8.31 12.83 30.15
CA LEU A 361 -7.05 12.13 30.37
C LEU A 361 -6.06 12.35 29.21
N CYS A 362 -6.56 12.36 27.96
CA CYS A 362 -5.74 12.71 26.80
C CYS A 362 -5.15 14.13 26.90
N ASN A 363 -5.96 15.12 27.29
CA ASN A 363 -5.53 16.50 27.44
C ASN A 363 -4.58 16.69 28.63
N GLN A 364 -4.72 15.88 29.68
CA GLN A 364 -3.77 15.85 30.80
C GLN A 364 -2.39 15.31 30.37
N TYR A 365 -2.36 14.39 29.41
CA TYR A 365 -1.15 13.76 28.87
C TYR A 365 -1.09 13.91 27.35
N PRO A 366 -0.89 15.13 26.83
CA PRO A 366 -0.93 15.41 25.40
C PRO A 366 0.11 14.60 24.66
N SER A 367 -0.16 14.30 23.39
CA SER A 367 0.77 13.60 22.51
C SER A 367 2.11 14.36 22.44
N LYS A 368 3.21 13.60 22.32
CA LYS A 368 4.55 14.16 22.08
C LYS A 368 4.88 14.28 20.59
N LEU A 369 3.93 13.89 19.74
CA LEU A 369 4.03 13.98 18.30
C LEU A 369 3.25 15.21 17.81
N THR A 370 3.81 15.98 16.89
CA THR A 370 3.14 17.14 16.31
C THR A 370 2.41 16.79 15.01
N ILE A 371 1.31 17.46 14.71
CA ILE A 371 0.62 17.38 13.41
C ILE A 371 0.63 18.79 12.80
N ALA A 372 1.26 18.95 11.65
CA ALA A 372 1.37 20.26 11.01
C ALA A 372 1.21 20.20 9.49
N ASP A 373 0.80 21.33 8.90
CA ASP A 373 0.73 21.50 7.44
C ASP A 373 -0.12 20.39 6.78
N VAL A 374 -1.37 20.28 7.21
CA VAL A 374 -2.33 19.30 6.69
C VAL A 374 -3.42 20.04 5.92
N LEU A 375 -3.66 19.65 4.68
CA LEU A 375 -4.70 20.21 3.84
C LEU A 375 -5.71 19.12 3.47
N PHE A 376 -6.98 19.34 3.79
CA PHE A 376 -8.12 18.62 3.25
C PHE A 376 -8.82 19.53 2.24
N THR A 377 -8.98 19.09 1.00
CA THR A 377 -9.60 19.92 -0.04
C THR A 377 -10.42 19.13 -1.05
N ASN A 378 -11.47 19.75 -1.57
CA ASN A 378 -12.35 19.16 -2.59
C ASN A 378 -12.93 17.79 -2.15
N ILE A 379 -13.41 17.71 -0.90
CA ILE A 379 -14.04 16.51 -0.37
C ILE A 379 -15.55 16.69 -0.46
N LYS A 380 -16.24 15.70 -1.03
CA LYS A 380 -17.70 15.78 -1.21
C LYS A 380 -18.41 14.46 -0.98
N GLY A 381 -19.70 14.52 -0.67
CA GLY A 381 -20.58 13.35 -0.63
C GLY A 381 -21.44 13.30 0.63
N THR A 382 -21.79 12.08 1.06
CA THR A 382 -22.73 11.89 2.18
C THR A 382 -22.19 10.92 3.20
N THR A 383 -22.24 11.30 4.49
CA THR A 383 -21.86 10.40 5.59
C THR A 383 -22.94 9.35 5.85
N SER A 384 -22.64 8.36 6.71
CA SER A 384 -23.57 7.27 7.03
C SER A 384 -24.74 7.71 7.94
N GLY A 385 -24.65 8.89 8.56
CA GLY A 385 -25.59 9.34 9.61
C GLY A 385 -25.35 8.72 10.99
N LYS A 386 -24.32 7.88 11.15
CA LYS A 386 -24.00 7.23 12.44
C LYS A 386 -23.63 8.24 13.55
N TYR A 387 -23.00 9.34 13.17
CA TYR A 387 -22.52 10.40 14.07
C TYR A 387 -23.24 11.72 13.86
N ASP A 388 -24.39 11.73 13.18
CA ASP A 388 -25.20 12.93 12.96
C ASP A 388 -25.42 13.73 14.28
N PRO A 389 -25.21 15.06 14.28
CA PRO A 389 -24.99 15.94 13.11
C PRO A 389 -23.53 16.03 12.62
N ASP A 390 -22.60 15.35 13.28
CA ASP A 390 -21.17 15.45 12.99
C ASP A 390 -20.78 14.64 11.75
N VAL A 391 -20.26 15.32 10.72
CA VAL A 391 -19.72 14.70 9.50
C VAL A 391 -18.19 14.51 9.55
N GLY A 392 -17.53 15.07 10.56
CA GLY A 392 -16.10 14.88 10.78
C GLY A 392 -15.62 15.37 12.15
N THR A 393 -14.36 15.10 12.46
CA THR A 393 -13.75 15.48 13.75
C THR A 393 -12.26 15.80 13.63
N ILE A 394 -11.82 16.84 14.32
CA ILE A 394 -10.42 17.27 14.42
C ILE A 394 -10.09 17.53 15.90
N VAL A 395 -9.54 16.52 16.57
CA VAL A 395 -9.23 16.52 18.00
C VAL A 395 -7.72 16.45 18.22
N CYS A 396 -7.17 17.58 18.61
CA CYS A 396 -5.79 17.71 19.04
C CYS A 396 -5.71 17.62 20.57
N SER A 397 -4.62 17.02 21.06
CA SER A 397 -4.47 16.74 22.49
C SER A 397 -4.02 17.97 23.30
N SER A 398 -3.56 19.03 22.62
CA SER A 398 -3.17 20.33 23.16
C SER A 398 -3.10 21.37 22.03
N GLU A 399 -3.28 22.66 22.33
CA GLU A 399 -3.20 23.76 21.35
C GLU A 399 -1.79 23.93 20.73
N THR A 400 -0.77 23.30 21.31
CA THR A 400 0.63 23.46 20.90
C THR A 400 1.18 22.33 20.02
N VAL A 401 0.38 21.28 19.78
CA VAL A 401 0.82 20.06 19.10
C VAL A 401 0.15 19.85 17.74
N CYS A 402 -0.84 20.67 17.41
CA CYS A 402 -1.39 20.79 16.07
C CYS A 402 -1.23 22.22 15.58
N SER A 403 -0.90 22.40 14.31
CA SER A 403 -0.80 23.73 13.70
C SER A 403 -1.04 23.66 12.21
N ASN A 404 -1.69 24.67 11.62
CA ASN A 404 -1.89 24.74 10.17
C ASN A 404 -2.58 23.48 9.60
N ILE A 405 -3.74 23.13 10.17
CA ILE A 405 -4.66 22.12 9.63
C ILE A 405 -5.80 22.88 8.96
N GLU A 406 -5.89 22.75 7.64
CA GLU A 406 -6.83 23.48 6.80
C GLU A 406 -7.80 22.50 6.13
N ALA A 407 -9.08 22.87 6.10
CA ALA A 407 -10.12 22.16 5.37
C ALA A 407 -10.82 23.19 4.47
N THR A 408 -10.86 22.95 3.16
CA THR A 408 -11.36 23.90 2.17
C THR A 408 -12.21 23.20 1.12
N ASN A 409 -13.35 23.79 0.75
CA ASN A 409 -14.26 23.19 -0.24
C ASN A 409 -14.68 21.77 0.18
N ILE A 410 -15.25 21.69 1.38
CA ILE A 410 -15.82 20.47 1.95
C ILE A 410 -17.34 20.51 1.73
N ASP A 411 -17.82 19.77 0.74
CA ASP A 411 -19.22 19.65 0.34
C ASP A 411 -19.78 18.29 0.81
N VAL A 412 -19.80 18.11 2.12
CA VAL A 412 -20.24 16.87 2.79
C VAL A 412 -21.41 17.18 3.70
N SER A 413 -22.45 16.34 3.63
CA SER A 413 -23.56 16.39 4.57
C SER A 413 -23.91 15.01 5.13
N SER A 414 -24.61 14.99 6.25
CA SER A 414 -25.35 13.83 6.73
C SER A 414 -26.55 13.53 5.83
N PRO A 415 -27.21 12.36 5.99
CA PRO A 415 -28.48 12.08 5.32
C PRO A 415 -29.60 13.08 5.65
N ASP A 416 -29.56 13.73 6.82
CA ASP A 416 -30.55 14.73 7.26
C ASP A 416 -30.16 16.16 6.81
N GLY A 417 -28.98 16.32 6.21
CA GLY A 417 -28.50 17.56 5.62
C GLY A 417 -27.60 18.40 6.54
N ASP A 418 -27.20 17.86 7.69
CA ASP A 418 -26.29 18.51 8.64
C ASP A 418 -24.82 18.35 8.20
N ASP A 419 -23.95 19.28 8.57
CA ASP A 419 -22.55 19.36 8.12
C ASP A 419 -21.58 19.74 9.25
N GLU A 420 -21.93 19.41 10.50
CA GLU A 420 -21.17 19.83 11.68
C GLU A 420 -19.85 19.05 11.86
N PHE A 421 -18.93 19.64 12.62
CA PHE A 421 -17.62 19.07 12.89
C PHE A 421 -17.25 19.28 14.37
N VAL A 422 -16.71 18.24 14.99
CA VAL A 422 -16.18 18.31 16.35
C VAL A 422 -14.72 18.75 16.31
N CYS A 423 -14.41 19.92 16.87
CA CYS A 423 -13.04 20.43 16.92
C CYS A 423 -12.55 20.70 18.34
N THR A 424 -11.30 20.35 18.66
CA THR A 424 -10.71 20.55 19.98
C THR A 424 -9.21 20.86 19.86
N ASN A 425 -8.77 21.94 20.52
CA ASN A 425 -7.37 22.38 20.57
C ASN A 425 -6.71 22.57 19.19
N VAL A 426 -7.46 23.07 18.22
CA VAL A 426 -6.99 23.42 16.88
C VAL A 426 -6.86 24.93 16.77
N ASP A 427 -5.90 25.39 15.96
CA ASP A 427 -5.87 26.78 15.51
C ASP A 427 -7.20 27.15 14.84
N GLU A 428 -7.54 28.44 14.77
CA GLU A 428 -8.71 28.89 13.99
C GLU A 428 -8.56 28.41 12.54
N VAL A 429 -9.33 27.36 12.19
CA VAL A 429 -9.35 26.78 10.84
C VAL A 429 -10.00 27.81 9.92
N MET A 430 -9.23 28.42 9.03
CA MET A 430 -9.73 29.46 8.14
C MET A 430 -10.52 28.84 6.98
N GLU A 431 -11.76 29.31 6.81
CA GLU A 431 -12.55 29.09 5.60
C GLU A 431 -13.16 30.41 5.12
N ASP A 432 -13.28 30.53 3.80
CA ASP A 432 -13.91 31.69 3.16
C ASP A 432 -15.44 31.56 3.07
N GLN A 433 -16.11 30.43 3.41
CA GLN A 433 -17.59 30.36 3.42
C GLN A 433 -18.32 29.53 4.49
N ALA A 434 -17.71 28.58 5.22
CA ALA A 434 -18.31 28.05 6.46
C ALA A 434 -17.23 27.41 7.33
N ALA A 435 -17.06 27.88 8.57
CA ALA A 435 -16.00 27.34 9.42
C ALA A 435 -16.27 25.86 9.74
N VAL A 436 -15.47 24.95 9.16
CA VAL A 436 -15.36 23.53 9.57
C VAL A 436 -15.13 23.44 11.08
N CYS A 437 -14.51 24.45 11.69
CA CYS A 437 -14.43 24.57 13.14
C CYS A 437 -14.87 25.99 13.54
N SER A 438 -16.17 26.29 13.57
CA SER A 438 -16.63 27.51 14.23
C SER A 438 -16.37 27.37 15.74
N MET A 439 -15.49 28.23 16.28
CA MET A 439 -14.96 28.18 17.65
C MET A 439 -15.98 27.81 18.74
N LEU A 440 -15.87 26.61 19.31
CA LEU A 440 -16.20 26.37 20.73
C LEU A 440 -14.97 26.73 21.59
N LYS A 441 -14.63 28.02 21.63
CA LYS A 441 -13.91 28.58 22.80
C LYS A 441 -14.90 28.63 23.96
N SER A 442 -15.18 27.49 24.60
CA SER A 442 -15.98 27.44 25.83
C SER A 442 -15.13 26.93 27.00
N MET A 443 -14.60 27.92 27.74
CA MET A 443 -14.26 28.00 29.18
C MET A 443 -13.53 26.84 29.87
#